data_AF-A0A966TAM7-F1
#
_entry.id   AF-A0A966TAM7-F1
#
_cell.length_a   1.000
_cell.length_b   1.000
_cell.length_c   1.000
_cell.angle_alpha   90.00
_cell.angle_beta   90.00
_cell.angle_gamma   90.00
#
_symmetry.space_group_name_H-M   'P 1'
#
loop_
_entity.id
_entity.type
_entity.pdbx_description
1 polymer ?
#
loop_
_entity_poly.entity_id
_entity_poly.type
_entity_poly.pdbx_seq_one_letter_code
_entity_poly.pdbx_strand_id
1 'polypeptide(L)'
;MSNERLRRLKHFAGLFAVAVVVGNLPSSQVAAQSPQQEVRQPTNTAVRCTRLGQTREVAGRTQDCIRKGGRNIWVTRPATKSGTGNQTTSSSTTTTIASTQQIVVWMNDGKGGWMTNGKPPPCPTIDWRLPIDDLGLVTAVMDPGQVRGGNYKGHGGFHMTTSDVVVRSPLDGYIVGAAAYLERQMNNPNSPAEIQYIMDIQHPCGFMVRFDHLKELSPEIAKALASLKVREDTQGAMLNPPVPVTRGQVIATKIGHLEYSINRSFDFGAYDVRAVQPNRRTRDQLLAFGPDGQLGMYAICWFDLFGSANASVLRNLPRPGTEAAQGSDICR
;
A
#
# COMPACT_ATOMS: atom_id res chain seq x y z
N MET A 1 -54.60 32.20 -13.03
CA MET A 1 -54.91 30.80 -13.35
C MET A 1 -54.95 30.01 -12.04
N SER A 2 -55.89 29.08 -11.96
CA SER A 2 -56.54 28.56 -10.75
C SER A 2 -55.67 27.79 -9.76
N ASN A 3 -55.98 27.97 -8.47
CA ASN A 3 -55.78 27.05 -7.36
C ASN A 3 -56.36 25.66 -7.66
N GLU A 4 -55.73 24.60 -7.12
CA GLU A 4 -56.34 23.44 -6.41
C GLU A 4 -55.52 22.15 -6.56
N ARG A 5 -54.93 21.65 -5.46
CA ARG A 5 -55.28 20.35 -4.82
C ARG A 5 -54.19 19.89 -3.83
N LEU A 6 -54.49 20.13 -2.55
CA LEU A 6 -54.08 19.27 -1.44
C LEU A 6 -54.89 17.96 -1.46
N ARG A 7 -54.26 16.82 -1.13
CA ARG A 7 -54.71 15.84 -0.11
C ARG A 7 -53.73 14.65 -0.05
N ARG A 8 -53.01 14.50 1.07
CA ARG A 8 -53.22 13.52 2.15
C ARG A 8 -52.95 12.06 1.75
N LEU A 9 -51.92 11.45 2.35
CA LEU A 9 -52.10 10.20 3.09
C LEU A 9 -51.10 10.09 4.25
N LYS A 10 -51.67 9.77 5.41
CA LYS A 10 -51.04 9.60 6.71
C LYS A 10 -50.94 8.10 7.00
N HIS A 11 -49.88 7.73 7.73
CA HIS A 11 -49.79 6.63 8.70
C HIS A 11 -49.83 5.20 8.17
N PHE A 12 -48.71 4.49 8.35
CA PHE A 12 -48.72 3.16 8.98
C PHE A 12 -47.42 3.00 9.77
N ALA A 13 -47.51 3.18 11.10
CA ALA A 13 -46.50 2.76 12.05
C ALA A 13 -46.87 1.34 12.49
N GLY A 14 -46.00 0.37 12.22
CA GLY A 14 -46.12 -1.00 12.68
C GLY A 14 -44.93 -1.35 13.55
N LEU A 15 -45.08 -1.17 14.87
CA LEU A 15 -44.23 -1.79 15.88
C LEU A 15 -44.47 -3.31 15.84
N PHE A 16 -43.41 -4.09 15.68
CA PHE A 16 -43.36 -5.47 16.19
C PHE A 16 -42.18 -5.57 17.16
N ALA A 17 -42.50 -5.49 18.45
CA ALA A 17 -41.61 -5.90 19.52
C ALA A 17 -41.78 -7.42 19.69
N VAL A 18 -40.71 -8.17 19.47
CA VAL A 18 -40.59 -9.57 19.90
C VAL A 18 -39.64 -9.58 21.08
N ALA A 19 -40.21 -9.86 22.25
CA ALA A 19 -39.47 -10.16 23.47
C ALA A 19 -39.40 -11.69 23.67
N VAL A 20 -38.61 -12.07 24.67
CA VAL A 20 -38.47 -13.42 25.28
C VAL A 20 -37.56 -14.34 24.44
N VAL A 21 -36.52 -15.01 24.95
CA VAL A 21 -36.26 -15.60 26.27
C VAL A 21 -34.74 -15.62 26.54
N VAL A 22 -34.30 -15.10 27.68
CA VAL A 22 -32.95 -15.34 28.21
C VAL A 22 -33.00 -16.64 29.00
N GLY A 23 -32.46 -17.72 28.42
CA GLY A 23 -32.27 -19.00 29.10
C GLY A 23 -30.96 -19.02 29.89
N ASN A 24 -31.05 -18.93 31.21
CA ASN A 24 -29.97 -19.27 32.15
C ASN A 24 -29.87 -20.79 32.30
N LEU A 25 -28.71 -21.38 32.05
CA LEU A 25 -28.32 -22.72 32.50
C LEU A 25 -26.80 -22.79 32.79
N PRO A 26 -26.34 -23.75 33.62
CA PRO A 26 -25.56 -23.45 34.82
C PRO A 26 -24.05 -23.63 34.69
N SER A 27 -23.35 -22.92 35.58
CA SER A 27 -21.96 -23.14 35.94
C SER A 27 -21.73 -24.58 36.39
N SER A 28 -20.82 -25.28 35.71
CA SER A 28 -20.20 -26.51 36.20
C SER A 28 -18.73 -26.22 36.48
N GLN A 29 -18.38 -26.06 37.76
CA GLN A 29 -17.01 -26.13 38.21
C GLN A 29 -16.55 -27.58 38.16
N VAL A 30 -15.41 -27.84 37.53
CA VAL A 30 -14.61 -29.04 37.77
C VAL A 30 -13.21 -28.57 38.14
N ALA A 31 -12.91 -28.71 39.43
CA ALA A 31 -11.57 -28.67 39.98
C ALA A 31 -10.89 -30.04 39.80
N ALA A 32 -9.57 -30.06 40.03
CA ALA A 32 -8.63 -31.20 40.03
C ALA A 32 -8.03 -31.52 38.64
N GLN A 33 -6.72 -31.72 38.45
CA GLN A 33 -5.60 -31.97 39.35
C GLN A 33 -4.28 -31.66 38.61
N SER A 34 -3.33 -31.05 39.30
CA SER A 34 -1.95 -30.89 38.84
C SER A 34 -1.17 -32.21 38.97
N PRO A 35 -0.38 -32.61 37.96
CA PRO A 35 0.70 -33.57 38.14
C PRO A 35 2.04 -32.83 38.29
N GLN A 36 2.57 -32.95 39.51
CA GLN A 36 3.96 -33.09 39.93
C GLN A 36 5.09 -32.58 39.01
N GLN A 37 5.85 -31.64 39.58
CA GLN A 37 7.20 -31.25 39.17
C GLN A 37 8.18 -32.44 39.25
N GLU A 38 8.77 -32.80 38.12
CA GLU A 38 10.06 -33.52 38.10
C GLU A 38 11.18 -32.48 38.20
N VAL A 39 11.93 -32.55 39.30
CA VAL A 39 13.13 -31.75 39.55
C VAL A 39 14.26 -32.31 38.70
N ARG A 40 14.71 -31.53 37.69
CA ARG A 40 16.04 -31.69 37.08
C ARG A 40 16.83 -30.40 37.26
N GLN A 41 17.91 -30.51 38.02
CA GLN A 41 18.93 -29.47 38.20
C GLN A 41 19.89 -29.40 36.98
N PRO A 42 20.67 -28.31 36.84
CA PRO A 42 20.75 -27.56 35.61
C PRO A 42 22.04 -27.81 34.82
N THR A 43 21.92 -28.05 33.52
CA THR A 43 23.05 -28.00 32.58
C THR A 43 22.62 -27.30 31.30
N ASN A 44 22.62 -25.98 31.36
CA ASN A 44 23.08 -25.07 30.29
C ASN A 44 22.67 -23.67 30.71
N THR A 45 23.65 -22.84 31.02
CA THR A 45 23.48 -21.40 31.13
C THR A 45 22.77 -20.92 29.88
N ALA A 46 21.47 -20.66 29.96
CA ALA A 46 20.67 -20.21 28.84
C ALA A 46 21.15 -18.80 28.48
N VAL A 47 22.15 -18.70 27.60
CA VAL A 47 22.66 -17.43 27.09
C VAL A 47 21.48 -16.72 26.45
N ARG A 48 20.97 -15.69 27.14
CA ARG A 48 19.88 -14.85 26.63
C ARG A 48 20.39 -14.13 25.40
N CYS A 49 19.58 -14.12 24.34
CA CYS A 49 19.83 -13.20 23.25
C CYS A 49 19.63 -11.77 23.75
N THR A 50 20.62 -10.90 23.51
CA THR A 50 20.54 -9.46 23.80
C THR A 50 20.29 -8.62 22.55
N ARG A 51 20.56 -9.13 21.35
CA ARG A 51 20.43 -8.39 20.08
C ARG A 51 19.56 -9.15 19.06
N LEU A 52 18.53 -8.48 18.54
CA LEU A 52 17.67 -9.02 17.47
C LEU A 52 18.49 -9.33 16.22
N GLY A 53 18.20 -10.45 15.57
CA GLY A 53 18.94 -10.93 14.39
C GLY A 53 20.28 -11.61 14.71
N GLN A 54 20.68 -11.70 15.99
CA GLN A 54 21.81 -12.55 16.38
C GLN A 54 21.48 -14.02 16.06
N THR A 55 22.45 -14.76 15.54
CA THR A 55 22.32 -16.20 15.23
C THR A 55 23.26 -17.02 16.11
N ARG A 56 22.90 -18.26 16.41
CA ARG A 56 23.80 -19.23 17.04
C ARG A 56 23.55 -20.65 16.55
N GLU A 57 24.57 -21.49 16.60
CA GLU A 57 24.45 -22.93 16.38
C GLU A 57 24.31 -23.65 17.72
N VAL A 58 23.27 -24.47 17.87
CA VAL A 58 23.09 -25.33 19.04
C VAL A 58 22.67 -26.71 18.56
N ALA A 59 23.50 -27.72 18.85
CA ALA A 59 23.29 -29.11 18.44
C ALA A 59 23.04 -29.28 16.91
N GLY A 60 23.83 -28.57 16.09
CA GLY A 60 23.74 -28.64 14.63
C GLY A 60 22.49 -27.99 14.03
N ARG A 61 21.84 -27.10 14.79
CA ARG A 61 20.71 -26.30 14.33
C ARG A 61 20.97 -24.82 14.55
N THR A 62 20.75 -24.03 13.50
CA THR A 62 20.78 -22.58 13.57
C THR A 62 19.56 -22.06 14.34
N GLN A 63 19.80 -21.21 15.33
CA GLN A 63 18.78 -20.45 16.05
C GLN A 63 18.93 -18.97 15.77
N ASP A 64 17.81 -18.29 15.52
CA ASP A 64 17.72 -16.84 15.36
C ASP A 64 17.15 -16.19 16.61
N CYS A 65 17.66 -15.02 16.96
CA CYS A 65 17.04 -14.20 17.98
C CYS A 65 15.93 -13.31 17.42
N ILE A 66 14.71 -13.52 17.90
CA ILE A 66 13.51 -12.75 17.52
C ILE A 66 12.84 -12.11 18.74
N ARG A 67 12.02 -11.08 18.50
CA ARG A 67 11.19 -10.45 19.54
C ARG A 67 9.83 -11.15 19.58
N LYS A 68 9.44 -11.71 20.73
CA LYS A 68 8.11 -12.29 20.96
C LYS A 68 7.58 -11.81 22.31
N GLY A 69 6.40 -11.17 22.32
CA GLY A 69 5.76 -10.69 23.55
C GLY A 69 6.64 -9.75 24.39
N GLY A 70 7.37 -8.83 23.74
CA GLY A 70 8.24 -7.86 24.43
C GLY A 70 9.59 -8.40 24.92
N ARG A 71 9.91 -9.67 24.69
CA ARG A 71 11.19 -10.30 25.08
C ARG A 71 11.93 -10.87 23.88
N ASN A 72 13.26 -10.90 23.97
CA ASN A 72 14.12 -11.52 22.96
C ASN A 72 14.26 -13.02 23.27
N ILE A 73 13.97 -13.87 22.30
CA ILE A 73 14.03 -15.33 22.44
C ILE A 73 14.76 -15.96 21.25
N TRP A 74 15.40 -17.10 21.48
CA TRP A 74 16.00 -17.93 20.43
C TRP A 74 14.92 -18.82 19.79
N VAL A 75 14.85 -18.84 18.47
CA VAL A 75 13.94 -19.68 17.69
C VAL A 75 14.75 -20.47 16.68
N THR A 76 14.53 -21.79 16.63
CA THR A 76 15.26 -22.69 15.73
C THR A 76 14.74 -22.54 14.30
N ARG A 77 15.64 -22.38 13.31
CA ARG A 77 15.24 -22.34 11.91
C ARG A 77 14.70 -23.70 11.46
N PRO A 78 13.66 -23.71 10.61
CA PRO A 78 13.27 -24.91 9.89
C PRO A 78 14.43 -25.38 9.01
N ALA A 79 14.76 -26.67 9.06
CA ALA A 79 15.77 -27.25 8.20
C ALA A 79 15.32 -27.18 6.73
N THR A 80 15.98 -26.35 5.93
CA THR A 80 15.85 -26.37 4.47
C THR A 80 16.56 -27.63 3.93
N LYS A 81 15.86 -28.42 3.12
CA LYS A 81 16.41 -29.63 2.48
C LYS A 81 17.63 -29.24 1.63
N SER A 82 18.81 -29.67 2.07
CA SER A 82 20.08 -29.47 1.38
C SER A 82 20.21 -30.46 0.23
N GLY A 83 20.38 -29.94 -1.00
CA GLY A 83 20.87 -30.70 -2.15
C GLY A 83 22.38 -30.91 -2.02
N THR A 84 22.80 -32.15 -2.28
CA THR A 84 24.15 -32.70 -2.14
C THR A 84 25.08 -32.23 -3.27
N GLY A 85 26.36 -31.94 -2.96
CA GLY A 85 27.37 -31.68 -3.99
C GLY A 85 28.75 -31.23 -3.48
N ASN A 86 29.54 -32.21 -3.00
CA ASN A 86 31.00 -32.32 -2.88
C ASN A 86 31.92 -31.18 -2.36
N GLN A 87 32.67 -31.56 -1.32
CA GLN A 87 33.94 -30.97 -0.88
C GLN A 87 35.06 -31.13 -1.91
N THR A 88 35.99 -30.16 -1.92
CA THR A 88 37.48 -30.18 -1.96
C THR A 88 37.87 -28.89 -2.71
N THR A 89 38.61 -27.90 -2.20
CA THR A 89 39.98 -27.90 -1.69
C THR A 89 40.25 -26.52 -1.09
N SER A 90 41.06 -26.43 -0.04
CA SER A 90 41.52 -25.18 0.55
C SER A 90 42.21 -24.27 -0.47
N SER A 91 41.73 -23.04 -0.59
CA SER A 91 42.48 -21.90 -1.12
C SER A 91 41.98 -20.64 -0.43
N SER A 92 42.91 -19.97 0.26
CA SER A 92 42.73 -18.67 0.89
C SER A 92 42.17 -17.67 -0.11
N THR A 93 40.86 -17.44 -0.06
CA THR A 93 40.23 -16.34 -0.77
C THR A 93 39.76 -15.38 0.29
N THR A 94 40.41 -14.22 0.30
CA THR A 94 40.01 -13.00 0.99
C THR A 94 38.49 -12.92 1.06
N THR A 95 37.95 -12.97 2.28
CA THR A 95 36.53 -12.77 2.57
C THR A 95 36.11 -11.43 1.99
N THR A 96 35.63 -11.46 0.76
CA THR A 96 34.94 -10.34 0.14
C THR A 96 33.66 -10.24 0.94
N ILE A 97 33.57 -9.19 1.75
CA ILE A 97 32.35 -8.79 2.46
C ILE A 97 31.22 -8.91 1.45
N ALA A 98 30.26 -9.79 1.74
CA ALA A 98 29.08 -9.97 0.92
C ALA A 98 28.50 -8.59 0.65
N SER A 99 28.53 -8.20 -0.63
CA SER A 99 27.91 -6.98 -1.13
C SER A 99 26.50 -6.93 -0.56
N THR A 100 26.22 -5.89 0.24
CA THR A 100 24.85 -5.45 0.47
C THR A 100 24.23 -5.29 -0.91
N GLN A 101 23.34 -6.21 -1.31
CA GLN A 101 22.67 -6.12 -2.60
C GLN A 101 22.09 -4.71 -2.70
N GLN A 102 22.64 -3.92 -3.61
CA GLN A 102 22.21 -2.54 -3.81
C GLN A 102 20.76 -2.60 -4.29
N ILE A 103 19.87 -1.94 -3.55
CA ILE A 103 18.45 -1.84 -3.92
C ILE A 103 18.39 -1.14 -5.28
N VAL A 104 17.83 -1.82 -6.27
CA VAL A 104 17.63 -1.24 -7.60
C VAL A 104 16.44 -0.29 -7.54
N VAL A 105 16.70 0.97 -7.90
CA VAL A 105 15.70 2.04 -7.98
C VAL A 105 15.69 2.58 -9.42
N TRP A 106 14.49 2.82 -9.94
CA TRP A 106 14.25 3.44 -11.23
C TRP A 106 14.06 4.95 -11.03
N MET A 107 14.78 5.75 -11.82
CA MET A 107 14.77 7.20 -11.77
C MET A 107 14.47 7.77 -13.15
N ASN A 108 13.61 8.79 -13.21
CA ASN A 108 13.38 9.52 -14.44
C ASN A 108 14.67 10.24 -14.86
N ASP A 109 15.02 10.18 -16.14
CA ASP A 109 16.25 10.74 -16.70
C ASP A 109 16.18 12.24 -17.04
N GLY A 110 15.04 12.88 -16.77
CA GLY A 110 14.73 14.26 -17.11
C GLY A 110 14.37 14.49 -18.59
N LYS A 111 14.43 13.45 -19.42
CA LYS A 111 14.16 13.48 -20.87
C LYS A 111 12.94 12.61 -21.25
N GLY A 112 12.16 12.22 -20.25
CA GLY A 112 10.99 11.34 -20.42
C GLY A 112 11.35 9.86 -20.58
N GLY A 113 12.56 9.47 -20.20
CA GLY A 113 13.04 8.09 -20.05
C GLY A 113 13.20 7.71 -18.57
N TRP A 114 13.55 6.45 -18.32
CA TRP A 114 13.89 5.94 -17.00
C TRP A 114 15.21 5.18 -17.03
N MET A 115 16.00 5.36 -15.98
CA MET A 115 17.30 4.72 -15.77
C MET A 115 17.34 4.06 -14.39
N THR A 116 18.26 3.12 -14.20
CA THR A 116 18.39 2.40 -12.93
C THR A 116 19.76 2.64 -12.31
N ASN A 117 19.83 2.62 -10.98
CA ASN A 117 21.10 2.72 -10.23
C ASN A 117 21.90 1.39 -10.17
N GLY A 118 21.43 0.35 -10.85
CA GLY A 118 22.00 -1.00 -10.88
C GLY A 118 21.28 -1.88 -11.90
N LYS A 119 21.72 -3.13 -12.06
CA LYS A 119 21.08 -4.09 -12.97
C LYS A 119 19.74 -4.57 -12.39
N PRO A 120 18.59 -4.31 -13.02
CA PRO A 120 17.30 -4.78 -12.51
C PRO A 120 17.26 -6.31 -12.46
N PRO A 121 16.63 -6.89 -11.42
CA PRO A 121 16.38 -8.31 -11.39
C PRO A 121 15.36 -8.71 -12.47
N PRO A 122 15.31 -10.00 -12.87
CA PRO A 122 14.21 -10.51 -13.67
C PRO A 122 12.86 -10.15 -13.06
N CYS A 123 11.88 -9.83 -13.91
CA CYS A 123 10.54 -9.47 -13.46
C CYS A 123 9.70 -10.74 -13.31
N PRO A 124 9.35 -11.17 -12.09
CA PRO A 124 8.35 -12.21 -11.94
C PRO A 124 6.98 -11.67 -12.38
N THR A 125 6.03 -12.58 -12.61
CA THR A 125 4.61 -12.19 -12.58
C THR A 125 4.31 -11.62 -11.20
N ILE A 126 3.96 -10.33 -11.15
CA ILE A 126 3.59 -9.68 -9.89
C ILE A 126 2.20 -10.18 -9.51
N ASP A 127 2.09 -10.77 -8.33
CA ASP A 127 0.81 -11.09 -7.71
C ASP A 127 0.34 -9.82 -6.98
N TRP A 128 -0.49 -9.04 -7.68
CA TRP A 128 -1.00 -7.76 -7.22
C TRP A 128 -2.16 -7.95 -6.24
N ARG A 129 -2.22 -7.10 -5.22
CA ARG A 129 -3.37 -6.99 -4.32
C ARG A 129 -4.05 -5.64 -4.50
N LEU A 130 -5.38 -5.60 -4.36
CA LEU A 130 -6.08 -4.32 -4.26
C LEU A 130 -5.47 -3.44 -3.15
N PRO A 131 -5.38 -2.13 -3.35
CA PRO A 131 -4.85 -1.22 -2.33
C PRO A 131 -5.82 -1.00 -1.18
N ILE A 132 -7.04 -1.53 -1.25
CA ILE A 132 -8.08 -1.45 -0.22
C ILE A 132 -8.64 -2.84 0.07
N ASP A 133 -9.16 -3.04 1.28
CA ASP A 133 -9.66 -4.35 1.72
C ASP A 133 -11.10 -4.64 1.26
N ASP A 134 -11.90 -3.61 0.97
CA ASP A 134 -13.32 -3.76 0.62
C ASP A 134 -13.74 -2.82 -0.52
N LEU A 135 -14.07 -3.40 -1.68
CA LEU A 135 -14.63 -2.66 -2.82
C LEU A 135 -16.05 -2.14 -2.56
N GLY A 136 -16.79 -2.69 -1.60
CA GLY A 136 -18.12 -2.22 -1.18
C GLY A 136 -18.10 -0.81 -0.58
N LEU A 137 -16.92 -0.31 -0.18
CA LEU A 137 -16.74 1.06 0.28
C LEU A 137 -16.52 2.05 -0.87
N VAL A 138 -16.33 1.58 -2.11
CA VAL A 138 -16.07 2.43 -3.28
C VAL A 138 -17.39 2.86 -3.92
N THR A 139 -17.62 4.17 -4.00
CA THR A 139 -18.83 4.74 -4.60
C THR A 139 -18.65 5.10 -6.08
N ALA A 140 -17.41 5.41 -6.47
CA ALA A 140 -17.04 5.75 -7.84
C ALA A 140 -15.52 5.58 -8.01
N VAL A 141 -15.06 5.50 -9.25
CA VAL A 141 -13.62 5.53 -9.56
C VAL A 141 -13.34 6.54 -10.65
N MET A 142 -12.19 7.21 -10.56
CA MET A 142 -11.65 7.99 -11.66
C MET A 142 -10.77 7.09 -12.51
N ASP A 143 -10.91 7.20 -13.83
CA ASP A 143 -10.05 6.45 -14.74
C ASP A 143 -8.63 7.05 -14.78
N PRO A 144 -7.60 6.21 -14.94
CA PRO A 144 -6.28 6.70 -15.33
C PRO A 144 -6.33 7.24 -16.77
N GLY A 145 -5.42 8.13 -17.10
CA GLY A 145 -5.25 8.66 -18.46
C GLY A 145 -6.33 9.66 -18.87
N GLN A 146 -6.64 10.60 -17.99
CA GLN A 146 -7.58 11.69 -18.24
C GLN A 146 -6.87 13.05 -18.16
N VAL A 147 -7.42 14.07 -18.79
CA VAL A 147 -6.97 15.45 -18.59
C VAL A 147 -7.90 16.13 -17.58
N ARG A 148 -7.37 16.44 -16.40
CA ARG A 148 -8.11 17.04 -15.27
C ARG A 148 -7.38 18.30 -14.80
N GLY A 149 -8.10 19.43 -14.72
CA GLY A 149 -7.50 20.71 -14.33
C GLY A 149 -6.33 21.16 -15.22
N GLY A 150 -6.38 20.85 -16.52
CA GLY A 150 -5.31 21.17 -17.48
C GLY A 150 -4.11 20.22 -17.47
N ASN A 151 -4.07 19.25 -16.57
CA ASN A 151 -2.95 18.32 -16.41
C ASN A 151 -3.33 16.90 -16.85
N TYR A 152 -2.38 16.17 -17.44
CA TYR A 152 -2.58 14.77 -17.77
C TYR A 152 -2.38 13.91 -16.52
N LYS A 153 -3.38 13.09 -16.18
CA LYS A 153 -3.35 12.24 -15.00
C LYS A 153 -3.18 10.79 -15.42
N GLY A 154 -1.94 10.28 -15.38
CA GLY A 154 -1.64 8.86 -15.58
C GLY A 154 -2.24 7.93 -14.50
N HIS A 155 -2.70 8.51 -13.39
CA HIS A 155 -3.40 7.81 -12.32
C HIS A 155 -4.91 8.07 -12.35
N GLY A 156 -5.65 7.15 -11.73
CA GLY A 156 -7.05 7.33 -11.39
C GLY A 156 -7.20 7.60 -9.90
N GLY A 157 -8.33 7.21 -9.34
CA GLY A 157 -8.57 7.31 -7.91
C GLY A 157 -9.83 6.59 -7.49
N PHE A 158 -9.95 6.34 -6.18
CA PHE A 158 -11.13 5.76 -5.56
C PHE A 158 -11.89 6.83 -4.82
N HIS A 159 -13.19 6.93 -5.07
CA HIS A 159 -14.11 7.70 -4.23
C HIS A 159 -14.76 6.75 -3.23
N MET A 160 -14.70 7.08 -1.95
CA MET A 160 -15.09 6.20 -0.87
C MET A 160 -16.33 6.72 -0.14
N THR A 161 -17.05 5.81 0.52
CA THR A 161 -18.15 6.16 1.41
C THR A 161 -17.68 6.85 2.69
N THR A 162 -16.42 6.63 3.10
CA THR A 162 -15.81 7.15 4.34
C THR A 162 -14.33 7.50 4.09
N SER A 163 -13.77 8.39 4.92
CA SER A 163 -12.32 8.65 4.95
C SER A 163 -11.56 7.63 5.81
N ASP A 164 -12.26 6.84 6.64
CA ASP A 164 -11.67 5.79 7.48
C ASP A 164 -11.44 4.51 6.66
N VAL A 165 -10.41 4.54 5.82
CA VAL A 165 -10.08 3.46 4.88
C VAL A 165 -8.64 3.02 5.10
N VAL A 166 -8.46 1.71 5.30
CA VAL A 166 -7.14 1.08 5.35
C VAL A 166 -6.61 0.95 3.92
N VAL A 167 -5.52 1.65 3.62
CA VAL A 167 -4.81 1.57 2.35
C VAL A 167 -3.56 0.70 2.52
N ARG A 168 -3.31 -0.21 1.57
CA ARG A 168 -2.22 -1.19 1.60
C ARG A 168 -1.32 -1.10 0.38
N SER A 169 -0.06 -1.48 0.54
CA SER A 169 0.84 -1.68 -0.60
C SER A 169 0.32 -2.84 -1.48
N PRO A 170 0.16 -2.64 -2.80
CA PRO A 170 -0.38 -3.67 -3.69
C PRO A 170 0.69 -4.67 -4.17
N LEU A 171 1.97 -4.39 -3.91
CA LEU A 171 3.12 -5.23 -4.23
C LEU A 171 4.23 -5.10 -3.16
N ASP A 172 5.19 -6.01 -3.19
CA ASP A 172 6.46 -5.85 -2.46
C ASP A 172 7.33 -4.77 -3.13
N GLY A 173 8.10 -4.00 -2.37
CA GLY A 173 8.97 -3.00 -2.96
C GLY A 173 9.56 -2.04 -1.97
N TYR A 174 9.80 -0.82 -2.45
CA TYR A 174 10.38 0.25 -1.65
C TYR A 174 9.64 1.55 -1.93
N ILE A 175 9.30 2.30 -0.88
CA ILE A 175 8.95 3.71 -1.04
C ILE A 175 10.25 4.44 -1.40
N VAL A 176 10.29 4.97 -2.62
CA VAL A 176 11.48 5.64 -3.18
C VAL A 176 11.30 7.15 -3.25
N GLY A 177 10.06 7.62 -3.30
CA GLY A 177 9.72 9.03 -3.36
C GLY A 177 8.50 9.31 -2.49
N ALA A 178 8.51 10.41 -1.74
CA ALA A 178 7.37 10.84 -0.95
C ALA A 178 7.38 12.35 -0.71
N ALA A 179 6.20 12.93 -0.51
CA ALA A 179 6.04 14.28 0.03
C ALA A 179 4.93 14.31 1.09
N ALA A 180 5.11 15.20 2.07
CA ALA A 180 4.04 15.69 2.93
C ALA A 180 3.68 17.09 2.44
N TYR A 181 2.40 17.35 2.15
CA TYR A 181 1.98 18.61 1.56
C TYR A 181 0.66 19.11 2.14
N LEU A 182 0.47 20.42 2.06
CA LEU A 182 -0.75 21.10 2.49
C LEU A 182 -1.76 21.07 1.35
N GLU A 183 -2.76 20.22 1.48
CA GLU A 183 -3.90 20.19 0.58
C GLU A 183 -4.94 21.22 1.06
N ARG A 184 -5.57 21.95 0.12
CA ARG A 184 -6.61 22.95 0.40
C ARG A 184 -7.77 22.74 -0.55
N GLN A 185 -8.95 23.23 -0.18
CA GLN A 185 -10.07 23.23 -1.11
C GLN A 185 -9.76 24.13 -2.33
N MET A 186 -9.75 23.54 -3.52
CA MET A 186 -9.34 24.17 -4.79
C MET A 186 -10.03 25.52 -5.09
N ASN A 187 -11.27 25.71 -4.63
CA ASN A 187 -12.07 26.92 -4.88
C ASN A 187 -12.21 27.83 -3.65
N ASN A 188 -11.45 27.55 -2.59
CA ASN A 188 -11.45 28.36 -1.37
C ASN A 188 -10.01 28.45 -0.83
N PRO A 189 -9.22 29.46 -1.26
CA PRO A 189 -7.85 29.64 -0.80
C PRO A 189 -7.76 29.93 0.71
N ASN A 190 -8.87 30.34 1.34
CA ASN A 190 -8.96 30.57 2.78
C ASN A 190 -9.38 29.31 3.56
N SER A 191 -9.61 28.18 2.89
CA SER A 191 -9.84 26.92 3.58
C SER A 191 -8.60 26.55 4.41
N PRO A 192 -8.81 26.00 5.63
CA PRO A 192 -7.71 25.44 6.39
C PRO A 192 -7.04 24.36 5.52
N ALA A 193 -5.72 24.26 5.63
CA ALA A 193 -4.99 23.20 4.94
C ALA A 193 -4.94 21.96 5.80
N GLU A 194 -5.06 20.81 5.17
CA GLU A 194 -4.80 19.52 5.77
C GLU A 194 -3.51 18.94 5.21
N ILE A 195 -2.63 18.46 6.10
CA ILE A 195 -1.47 17.68 5.67
C ILE A 195 -1.98 16.39 5.02
N GLN A 196 -1.48 16.12 3.82
CA GLN A 196 -1.65 14.88 3.08
C GLN A 196 -0.30 14.38 2.54
N TYR A 197 -0.29 13.15 2.06
CA TYR A 197 0.91 12.47 1.62
C TYR A 197 0.73 11.87 0.23
N ILE A 198 1.76 12.08 -0.59
CA ILE A 198 1.98 11.40 -1.86
C ILE A 198 3.17 10.45 -1.69
N MET A 199 3.09 9.26 -2.27
CA MET A 199 4.20 8.30 -2.23
C MET A 199 4.29 7.43 -3.49
N ASP A 200 5.53 7.15 -3.89
CA ASP A 200 5.88 6.24 -4.97
C ASP A 200 6.53 4.97 -4.40
N ILE A 201 5.88 3.84 -4.61
CA ILE A 201 6.40 2.51 -4.26
C ILE A 201 6.89 1.83 -5.53
N GLN A 202 8.16 1.45 -5.57
CA GLN A 202 8.77 0.75 -6.69
C GLN A 202 9.11 -0.70 -6.35
N HIS A 203 8.73 -1.61 -7.25
CA HIS A 203 9.36 -2.92 -7.34
C HIS A 203 10.71 -2.76 -8.05
N PRO A 204 11.81 -3.37 -7.57
CA PRO A 204 13.13 -3.27 -8.21
C PRO A 204 13.16 -3.67 -9.69
N CYS A 205 12.20 -4.48 -10.12
CA CYS A 205 12.09 -4.95 -11.49
C CYS A 205 11.51 -3.91 -12.47
N GLY A 206 10.93 -2.80 -12.00
CA GLY A 206 10.46 -1.70 -12.84
C GLY A 206 8.96 -1.41 -12.83
N PHE A 207 8.20 -2.00 -11.91
CA PHE A 207 6.84 -1.56 -11.64
C PHE A 207 6.83 -0.50 -10.55
N MET A 208 5.94 0.48 -10.67
CA MET A 208 5.73 1.52 -9.68
C MET A 208 4.24 1.70 -9.42
N VAL A 209 3.86 2.00 -8.18
CA VAL A 209 2.56 2.58 -7.87
C VAL A 209 2.72 3.92 -7.19
N ARG A 210 1.78 4.82 -7.47
CA ARG A 210 1.68 6.11 -6.83
C ARG A 210 0.37 6.20 -6.06
N PHE A 211 0.48 6.63 -4.82
CA PHE A 211 -0.65 7.07 -4.00
C PHE A 211 -0.59 8.57 -3.82
N ASP A 212 -1.74 9.23 -3.84
CA ASP A 212 -1.89 10.63 -3.43
C ASP A 212 -3.11 10.80 -2.52
N HIS A 213 -3.22 11.94 -1.86
CA HIS A 213 -4.30 12.26 -0.91
C HIS A 213 -4.42 11.24 0.25
N LEU A 214 -3.30 10.67 0.70
CA LEU A 214 -3.27 9.88 1.93
C LEU A 214 -3.25 10.83 3.12
N LYS A 215 -4.08 10.60 4.15
CA LYS A 215 -4.27 11.55 5.25
C LYS A 215 -3.54 11.13 6.52
N GLU A 216 -3.80 9.92 6.99
CA GLU A 216 -3.17 9.37 8.19
C GLU A 216 -2.38 8.14 7.79
N LEU A 217 -1.06 8.20 7.94
CA LEU A 217 -0.16 7.10 7.61
C LEU A 217 -0.18 6.04 8.72
N SER A 218 0.18 4.80 8.38
CA SER A 218 0.41 3.79 9.42
C SER A 218 1.60 4.20 10.31
N PRO A 219 1.66 3.77 11.58
CA PRO A 219 2.72 4.20 12.50
C PRO A 219 4.14 3.92 11.99
N GLU A 220 4.33 2.82 11.26
CA GLU A 220 5.61 2.46 10.67
C GLU A 220 6.02 3.42 9.54
N ILE A 221 5.09 3.71 8.63
CA ILE A 221 5.35 4.62 7.51
C ILE A 221 5.48 6.07 8.01
N ALA A 222 4.64 6.50 8.96
CA ALA A 222 4.75 7.81 9.60
C ALA A 222 6.13 8.01 10.23
N LYS A 223 6.65 6.99 10.92
CA LYS A 223 7.99 7.02 11.51
C LYS A 223 9.08 7.11 10.44
N ALA A 224 8.96 6.35 9.35
CA ALA A 224 9.92 6.35 8.26
C ALA A 224 9.96 7.69 7.50
N LEU A 225 8.81 8.39 7.43
CA LEU A 225 8.66 9.67 6.75
C LEU A 225 8.70 10.89 7.68
N ALA A 226 9.04 10.71 8.97
CA ALA A 226 9.01 11.77 9.97
C ALA A 226 9.96 12.95 9.67
N SER A 227 10.97 12.74 8.83
CA SER A 227 11.91 13.80 8.41
C SER A 227 11.43 14.61 7.19
N LEU A 228 10.30 14.25 6.56
CA LEU A 228 9.76 15.03 5.46
C LEU A 228 9.33 16.41 5.96
N LYS A 229 9.79 17.45 5.26
CA LYS A 229 9.27 18.80 5.46
C LYS A 229 7.91 18.90 4.78
N VAL A 230 6.95 19.49 5.47
CA VAL A 230 5.65 19.83 4.89
C VAL A 230 5.84 20.95 3.86
N ARG A 231 5.19 20.80 2.70
CA ARG A 231 5.28 21.72 1.55
C ARG A 231 3.90 22.24 1.16
N GLU A 232 3.86 23.27 0.31
CA GLU A 232 2.62 23.76 -0.32
C GLU A 232 2.32 23.05 -1.65
N ASP A 233 3.22 22.17 -2.12
CA ASP A 233 3.12 21.45 -3.38
C ASP A 233 3.37 19.94 -3.21
N THR A 234 3.01 19.15 -4.22
CA THR A 234 3.18 17.69 -4.24
C THR A 234 4.57 17.25 -4.73
N GLN A 235 5.54 18.17 -4.81
CA GLN A 235 6.89 17.83 -5.26
C GLN A 235 7.61 16.95 -4.23
N GLY A 236 7.62 15.65 -4.50
CA GLY A 236 8.25 14.62 -3.68
C GLY A 236 9.77 14.74 -3.59
N ALA A 237 10.32 14.25 -2.48
CA ALA A 237 11.76 14.00 -2.33
C ALA A 237 12.06 12.52 -2.54
N MET A 238 13.19 12.23 -3.19
CA MET A 238 13.73 10.87 -3.21
C MET A 238 14.18 10.48 -1.80
N LEU A 239 13.77 9.31 -1.35
CA LEU A 239 14.18 8.75 -0.06
C LEU A 239 15.52 8.02 -0.19
N ASN A 240 16.45 8.35 0.71
CA ASN A 240 17.73 7.69 0.79
C ASN A 240 18.10 7.41 2.26
N PRO A 241 18.08 6.14 2.72
CA PRO A 241 17.74 4.95 1.93
C PRO A 241 16.23 4.88 1.61
N PRO A 242 15.83 4.17 0.53
CA PRO A 242 14.43 3.80 0.30
C PRO A 242 13.83 2.99 1.46
N VAL A 243 12.53 3.13 1.70
CA VAL A 243 11.83 2.45 2.81
C VAL A 243 11.23 1.14 2.31
N PRO A 244 11.61 -0.04 2.83
CA PRO A 244 11.06 -1.31 2.39
C PRO A 244 9.57 -1.41 2.75
N VAL A 245 8.79 -1.97 1.83
CA VAL A 245 7.39 -2.32 2.04
C VAL A 245 7.08 -3.71 1.50
N THR A 246 6.17 -4.40 2.17
CA THR A 246 5.68 -5.71 1.74
C THR A 246 4.26 -5.59 1.20
N ARG A 247 3.89 -6.47 0.27
CA ARG A 247 2.54 -6.55 -0.25
C ARG A 247 1.55 -6.78 0.88
N GLY A 248 0.49 -5.97 0.90
CA GLY A 248 -0.54 -6.00 1.94
C GLY A 248 -0.18 -5.26 3.22
N GLN A 249 1.03 -4.71 3.34
CA GLN A 249 1.38 -3.82 4.46
C GLN A 249 0.50 -2.59 4.44
N VAL A 250 -0.01 -2.20 5.62
CA VAL A 250 -0.80 -0.98 5.78
C VAL A 250 0.10 0.23 5.63
N ILE A 251 -0.25 1.11 4.69
CA ILE A 251 0.49 2.36 4.43
C ILE A 251 -0.26 3.58 4.98
N ALA A 252 -1.60 3.53 5.00
CA ALA A 252 -2.44 4.59 5.55
C ALA A 252 -3.72 4.01 6.18
N THR A 253 -4.28 4.74 7.14
CA THR A 253 -5.52 4.45 7.88
C THR A 253 -6.63 5.44 7.59
N LYS A 254 -6.30 6.61 7.03
CA LYS A 254 -7.26 7.61 6.55
C LYS A 254 -6.83 8.22 5.23
N ILE A 255 -7.82 8.69 4.46
CA ILE A 255 -7.64 9.31 3.15
C ILE A 255 -8.37 10.65 3.03
N GLY A 256 -8.01 11.42 2.01
CA GLY A 256 -8.73 12.61 1.59
C GLY A 256 -8.82 13.67 2.67
N HIS A 257 -9.91 14.44 2.60
CA HIS A 257 -10.20 15.52 3.55
C HIS A 257 -11.03 15.00 4.73
N LEU A 258 -10.72 15.46 5.94
CA LEU A 258 -11.48 15.08 7.15
C LEU A 258 -12.32 16.24 7.69
N GLU A 259 -11.83 17.48 7.61
CA GLU A 259 -12.36 18.56 8.43
C GLU A 259 -13.32 19.48 7.67
N TYR A 260 -13.03 19.81 6.41
CA TYR A 260 -13.72 20.88 5.68
C TYR A 260 -14.28 20.48 4.32
N SER A 261 -14.11 19.23 3.92
CA SER A 261 -14.61 18.72 2.64
C SER A 261 -15.08 17.28 2.78
N ILE A 262 -16.11 16.94 2.02
CA ILE A 262 -16.59 15.56 1.86
C ILE A 262 -15.77 14.77 0.83
N ASN A 263 -14.61 15.29 0.39
CA ASN A 263 -13.74 14.59 -0.54
C ASN A 263 -13.03 13.41 0.16
N ARG A 264 -13.75 12.29 0.18
CA ARG A 264 -13.34 10.99 0.71
C ARG A 264 -12.68 10.16 -0.39
N SER A 265 -11.63 10.70 -1.01
CA SER A 265 -10.99 10.08 -2.16
C SER A 265 -9.49 10.03 -2.01
N PHE A 266 -8.87 9.05 -2.65
CA PHE A 266 -7.42 8.99 -2.82
C PHE A 266 -7.07 8.60 -4.25
N ASP A 267 -5.94 9.10 -4.74
CA ASP A 267 -5.49 8.77 -6.08
C ASP A 267 -4.64 7.52 -6.07
N PHE A 268 -4.77 6.75 -7.14
CA PHE A 268 -4.00 5.54 -7.36
C PHE A 268 -3.61 5.41 -8.82
N GLY A 269 -2.30 5.26 -9.04
CA GLY A 269 -1.73 4.97 -10.36
C GLY A 269 -0.79 3.78 -10.29
N ALA A 270 -0.74 3.01 -11.37
CA ALA A 270 0.26 1.97 -11.59
C ALA A 270 1.02 2.27 -12.88
N TYR A 271 2.30 1.96 -12.87
CA TYR A 271 3.22 2.27 -13.95
C TYR A 271 4.17 1.10 -14.19
N ASP A 272 4.46 0.86 -15.46
CA ASP A 272 5.56 0.02 -15.91
C ASP A 272 6.60 0.93 -16.54
N VAL A 273 7.64 1.27 -15.77
CA VAL A 273 8.65 2.27 -16.16
C VAL A 273 9.75 1.68 -17.05
N ARG A 274 9.66 0.40 -17.41
CA ARG A 274 10.63 -0.29 -18.28
C ARG A 274 10.46 0.11 -19.75
N ALA A 275 9.25 0.47 -20.15
CA ALA A 275 8.91 0.83 -21.51
C ALA A 275 7.66 1.73 -21.57
N VAL A 276 7.58 2.55 -22.61
CA VAL A 276 6.37 3.34 -22.91
C VAL A 276 5.20 2.39 -23.16
N GLN A 277 4.06 2.70 -22.54
CA GLN A 277 2.85 1.87 -22.56
C GLN A 277 1.86 2.34 -23.64
N PRO A 278 0.98 1.44 -24.12
CA PRO A 278 -0.08 1.82 -25.05
C PRO A 278 -0.94 2.96 -24.49
N ASN A 279 -1.14 4.00 -25.30
CA ASN A 279 -1.90 5.18 -24.93
C ASN A 279 -2.71 5.69 -26.14
N ARG A 280 -3.87 6.32 -25.93
CA ARG A 280 -4.63 6.97 -27.02
C ARG A 280 -3.97 8.26 -27.50
N ARG A 281 -3.20 8.92 -26.64
CA ARG A 281 -2.39 10.08 -26.97
C ARG A 281 -1.04 9.65 -27.53
N THR A 282 -0.51 10.45 -28.44
CA THR A 282 0.86 10.28 -28.94
C THR A 282 1.88 10.69 -27.88
N ARG A 283 3.14 10.29 -28.07
CA ARG A 283 4.26 10.71 -27.21
C ARG A 283 4.34 12.24 -27.10
N ASP A 284 4.28 12.95 -28.22
CA ASP A 284 4.39 14.42 -28.23
C ASP A 284 3.23 15.09 -27.50
N GLN A 285 2.01 14.56 -27.65
CA GLN A 285 0.85 15.04 -26.90
C GLN A 285 1.02 14.84 -25.39
N LEU A 286 1.60 13.71 -24.96
CA LEU A 286 1.89 13.47 -23.55
C LEU A 286 3.00 14.41 -23.05
N LEU A 287 4.10 14.55 -23.79
CA LEU A 287 5.20 15.44 -23.41
C LEU A 287 4.77 16.91 -23.28
N ALA A 288 3.75 17.35 -24.01
CA ALA A 288 3.17 18.69 -23.89
C ALA A 288 2.54 18.96 -22.50
N PHE A 289 2.17 17.93 -21.75
CA PHE A 289 1.72 18.05 -20.36
C PHE A 289 2.86 18.09 -19.33
N GLY A 290 4.12 18.20 -19.78
CA GLY A 290 5.27 18.30 -18.89
C GLY A 290 5.49 17.02 -18.06
N PRO A 291 5.94 17.14 -16.78
CA PRO A 291 6.25 15.98 -15.93
C PRO A 291 5.09 14.99 -15.76
N ASP A 292 3.86 15.49 -15.69
CA ASP A 292 2.63 14.70 -15.53
C ASP A 292 2.41 13.77 -16.74
N GLY A 293 2.57 14.31 -17.95
CA GLY A 293 2.52 13.52 -19.16
C GLY A 293 3.74 12.62 -19.36
N GLN A 294 4.93 13.03 -18.92
CA GLN A 294 6.13 12.19 -18.96
C GLN A 294 5.95 10.90 -18.15
N LEU A 295 5.44 11.02 -16.92
CA LEU A 295 5.09 9.85 -16.10
C LEU A 295 3.91 9.07 -16.73
N GLY A 296 2.94 9.80 -17.28
CA GLY A 296 1.78 9.25 -17.97
C GLY A 296 2.09 8.31 -19.13
N MET A 297 3.25 8.45 -19.80
CA MET A 297 3.71 7.52 -20.85
C MET A 297 3.94 6.10 -20.36
N TYR A 298 4.15 5.91 -19.05
CA TYR A 298 4.47 4.62 -18.44
C TYR A 298 3.29 4.05 -17.66
N ALA A 299 2.16 4.75 -17.62
CA ALA A 299 1.00 4.33 -16.87
C ALA A 299 0.32 3.12 -17.53
N ILE A 300 -0.08 2.16 -16.70
CA ILE A 300 -0.78 0.94 -17.12
C ILE A 300 -2.21 0.93 -16.58
N CYS A 301 -3.09 0.16 -17.22
CA CYS A 301 -4.45 0.04 -16.73
C CYS A 301 -4.48 -0.76 -15.43
N TRP A 302 -4.64 -0.05 -14.30
CA TRP A 302 -4.55 -0.69 -13.00
C TRP A 302 -5.78 -1.53 -12.65
N PHE A 303 -6.91 -1.39 -13.36
CA PHE A 303 -8.07 -2.27 -13.18
C PHE A 303 -7.74 -3.74 -13.45
N ASP A 304 -6.85 -4.00 -14.40
CA ASP A 304 -6.53 -5.35 -14.87
C ASP A 304 -5.52 -6.07 -13.96
N LEU A 305 -4.95 -5.38 -12.99
CA LEU A 305 -3.93 -5.93 -12.10
C LEU A 305 -4.54 -6.86 -11.04
N PHE A 306 -5.80 -6.67 -10.67
CA PHE A 306 -6.38 -7.29 -9.47
C PHE A 306 -7.24 -8.54 -9.75
N GLY A 307 -7.02 -9.18 -10.89
CA GLY A 307 -7.83 -10.32 -11.35
C GLY A 307 -9.17 -9.90 -11.95
N SER A 308 -9.76 -10.79 -12.75
CA SER A 308 -10.93 -10.49 -13.58
C SER A 308 -12.18 -10.08 -12.79
N ALA A 309 -12.40 -10.67 -11.61
CA ALA A 309 -13.53 -10.34 -10.76
C ALA A 309 -13.48 -8.87 -10.27
N ASN A 310 -12.33 -8.45 -9.74
CA ASN A 310 -12.15 -7.07 -9.29
C ASN A 310 -12.12 -6.09 -10.47
N ALA A 311 -11.49 -6.46 -11.58
CA ALA A 311 -11.49 -5.66 -12.80
C ALA A 311 -12.92 -5.37 -13.29
N SER A 312 -13.79 -6.38 -13.26
CA SER A 312 -15.21 -6.22 -13.62
C SER A 312 -15.94 -5.27 -12.69
N VAL A 313 -15.75 -5.39 -11.37
CA VAL A 313 -16.35 -4.45 -10.40
C VAL A 313 -15.87 -3.01 -10.67
N LEU A 314 -14.55 -2.82 -10.80
CA LEU A 314 -13.95 -1.49 -11.02
C LEU A 314 -14.44 -0.82 -12.31
N ARG A 315 -14.63 -1.58 -13.38
CA ARG A 315 -15.16 -1.08 -14.66
C ARG A 315 -16.65 -0.75 -14.60
N ASN A 316 -17.41 -1.40 -13.72
CA ASN A 316 -18.85 -1.16 -13.54
C ASN A 316 -19.18 -0.04 -12.54
N LEU A 317 -18.20 0.44 -11.77
CA LEU A 317 -18.41 1.56 -10.85
C LEU A 317 -18.68 2.88 -11.60
N PRO A 318 -19.47 3.80 -11.03
CA PRO A 318 -19.67 5.12 -11.61
C PRO A 318 -18.36 5.87 -11.85
N ARG A 319 -18.33 6.68 -12.92
CA ARG A 319 -17.25 7.64 -13.19
C ARG A 319 -17.73 9.04 -12.77
N PRO A 320 -17.07 9.71 -11.81
CA PRO A 320 -17.50 11.01 -11.35
C PRO A 320 -16.97 12.13 -12.25
N GLY A 321 -17.57 13.31 -12.13
CA GLY A 321 -17.09 14.53 -12.78
C GLY A 321 -17.44 14.64 -14.27
N THR A 322 -17.08 15.77 -14.84
CA THR A 322 -17.31 16.08 -16.27
C THR A 322 -16.39 15.27 -17.20
N GLU A 323 -15.29 14.78 -16.66
CA GLU A 323 -14.25 14.04 -17.35
C GLU A 323 -14.62 12.57 -17.57
N ALA A 324 -15.70 12.08 -16.93
CA ALA A 324 -16.28 10.77 -17.19
C ALA A 324 -16.51 10.51 -18.69
N ALA A 325 -16.97 11.52 -19.44
CA ALA A 325 -17.21 11.40 -20.88
C ALA A 325 -15.92 11.27 -21.71
N GLN A 326 -14.76 11.65 -21.17
CA GLN A 326 -13.47 11.48 -21.85
C GLN A 326 -13.06 9.99 -21.89
N GLY A 327 -13.52 9.19 -20.93
CA GLY A 327 -13.08 7.82 -20.72
C GLY A 327 -11.62 7.77 -20.29
N SER A 328 -10.94 6.68 -20.64
CA SER A 328 -9.52 6.47 -20.32
C SER A 328 -8.67 6.41 -21.59
N ASP A 329 -7.53 7.10 -21.57
CA ASP A 329 -6.51 6.95 -22.61
C ASP A 329 -5.68 5.64 -22.45
N ILE A 330 -5.79 4.98 -21.29
CA ILE A 330 -4.96 3.84 -20.85
C ILE A 330 -5.78 2.55 -20.70
N CYS A 331 -6.89 2.60 -19.98
CA CYS A 331 -7.81 1.49 -19.73
C CYS A 331 -8.82 1.36 -20.86
N ARG A 332 -8.51 0.51 -21.83
CA ARG A 332 -9.41 0.16 -22.93
C ARG A 332 -10.27 -1.06 -22.59
#